data_AF-A0A1E3X2L5-F1
#
_entry.id   AF-A0A1E3X2L5-F1
#
_cell.length_a   1.000
_cell.length_b   1.000
_cell.length_c   1.000
_cell.angle_alpha   90.00
_cell.angle_beta   90.00
_cell.angle_gamma   90.00
#
_symmetry.space_group_name_H-M   'P 1'
#
loop_
_entity.id
_entity.type
_entity.pdbx_description
1 polymer ?
#
loop_
_entity_poly.entity_id
_entity_poly.type
_entity_poly.pdbx_seq_one_letter_code
_entity_poly.pdbx_strand_id
1 'polypeptide(L)'
;MTTLSTAYCNITSDLQDIEPNIESYDKKRSIKVWSVHSGTVYKSENCGYVNVLFQDGEDLGSPEANLAAVDTNGEWFYDETIDTVYLQSATDPDEENMQAGQDWKTLTQKAVDQSAEFMRAYYGQAIYSRKGVEEQGTSARNWDDIIIRINAQLAVVKLMRGAGKHLEADRYERDIMSEDIIEEVGRRGLLVMLKRGEIHLHHESGHKPVIDQVSIGGSTTGDLVDVIGDSTVNWDAIKVYVTTAGTLTGGTSSPVKITTYVRDSTGLEMSKVIDDEVITGGYDSLGRGLMGRFSKGVYTLNDEWRITMSGLRREKPKIRTMQMVY
;
A
#
# COMPACT_ATOMS: atom_id res chain seq x y z
N MET A 1 -21.85 3.22 8.52
CA MET A 1 -21.30 1.86 8.65
C MET A 1 -19.79 1.96 8.42
N THR A 2 -18.96 1.72 9.43
CA THR A 2 -17.49 1.74 9.27
C THR A 2 -17.06 0.44 8.61
N THR A 3 -16.47 0.51 7.42
CA THR A 3 -15.96 -0.67 6.72
C THR A 3 -14.76 -1.25 7.47
N LEU A 4 -14.70 -2.57 7.60
CA LEU A 4 -13.58 -3.29 8.25
C LEU A 4 -12.31 -3.31 7.39
N SER A 5 -12.44 -3.08 6.09
CA SER A 5 -11.37 -3.21 5.10
C SER A 5 -11.05 -1.87 4.45
N THR A 6 -9.78 -1.46 4.55
CA THR A 6 -9.27 -0.18 4.03
C THR A 6 -8.49 -0.39 2.73
N ALA A 7 -8.51 0.57 1.81
CA ALA A 7 -7.58 0.60 0.70
C ALA A 7 -6.10 0.54 1.13
N TYR A 8 -5.25 -0.02 0.28
CA TYR A 8 -3.81 -0.09 0.54
C TYR A 8 -3.02 1.11 -0.02
N CYS A 9 -3.55 1.75 -1.07
CA CYS A 9 -2.96 2.93 -1.70
C CYS A 9 -3.87 4.16 -1.52
N ASN A 10 -3.31 5.34 -1.75
CA ASN A 10 -4.04 6.60 -1.83
C ASN A 10 -4.48 6.88 -3.27
N ILE A 11 -5.38 7.84 -3.42
CA ILE A 11 -5.90 8.29 -4.72
C ILE A 11 -5.19 9.56 -5.24
N THR A 12 -4.25 10.11 -4.49
CA THR A 12 -3.63 11.42 -4.76
C THR A 12 -2.29 11.32 -5.48
N SER A 13 -1.42 10.38 -5.06
CA SER A 13 -0.05 10.25 -5.60
C SER A 13 0.17 8.86 -6.20
N ASP A 14 -0.29 7.81 -5.52
CA ASP A 14 0.10 6.44 -5.89
C ASP A 14 -0.45 6.01 -7.25
N LEU A 15 -1.61 6.55 -7.65
CA LEU A 15 -2.16 6.31 -9.00
C LEU A 15 -1.39 7.07 -10.08
N GLN A 16 -0.96 8.30 -9.79
CA GLN A 16 -0.18 9.13 -10.71
C GLN A 16 1.24 8.58 -10.89
N ASP A 17 1.81 7.94 -9.86
CA ASP A 17 3.10 7.25 -9.94
C ASP A 17 3.08 6.07 -10.93
N ILE A 18 1.90 5.48 -11.19
CA ILE A 18 1.72 4.41 -12.17
C ILE A 18 1.39 4.97 -13.56
N GLU A 19 0.42 5.87 -13.64
CA GLU A 19 -0.01 6.50 -14.87
C GLU A 19 -0.14 8.01 -14.66
N PRO A 20 0.83 8.82 -15.13
CA PRO A 20 0.84 10.26 -14.90
C PRO A 20 -0.40 10.98 -15.43
N ASN A 21 -1.02 10.46 -16.51
CA ASN A 21 -2.21 11.07 -17.12
C ASN A 21 -3.51 10.38 -16.69
N ILE A 22 -3.57 9.83 -15.48
CA ILE A 22 -4.73 9.08 -14.97
C ILE A 22 -6.03 9.90 -15.03
N GLU A 23 -5.96 11.21 -14.86
CA GLU A 23 -7.10 12.14 -14.87
C GLU A 23 -7.82 12.18 -16.23
N SER A 24 -7.14 11.80 -17.32
CA SER A 24 -7.76 11.66 -18.65
C SER A 24 -8.81 10.53 -18.70
N TYR A 25 -8.84 9.65 -17.71
CA TYR A 25 -9.83 8.57 -17.59
C TYR A 25 -11.07 8.97 -16.78
N ASP A 26 -11.27 10.27 -16.52
CA ASP A 26 -12.50 10.77 -15.93
C ASP A 26 -13.71 10.40 -16.81
N LYS A 27 -14.75 9.85 -16.18
CA LYS A 27 -15.90 9.22 -16.86
C LYS A 27 -17.11 10.14 -16.86
N LYS A 28 -16.93 11.37 -17.32
CA LYS A 28 -18.02 12.31 -17.54
C LYS A 28 -18.56 12.14 -18.96
N ARG A 29 -19.87 12.00 -19.08
CA ARG A 29 -20.56 11.92 -20.38
C ARG A 29 -21.25 13.26 -20.65
N SER A 30 -21.19 13.75 -21.88
CA SER A 30 -21.95 14.94 -22.25
C SER A 30 -23.45 14.63 -22.26
N ILE A 31 -24.24 15.54 -21.71
CA ILE A 31 -25.70 15.58 -21.88
C ILE A 31 -25.99 16.61 -22.97
N LYS A 32 -26.87 16.26 -23.89
CA LYS A 32 -27.24 17.09 -25.05
C LYS A 32 -28.75 17.06 -25.23
N VAL A 33 -29.24 17.86 -26.18
CA VAL A 33 -30.66 17.89 -26.55
C VAL A 33 -31.47 18.43 -25.38
N TRP A 34 -31.07 19.61 -24.93
CA TRP A 34 -31.82 20.34 -23.93
C TRP A 34 -33.03 21.00 -24.59
N SER A 35 -34.14 21.01 -23.88
CA SER A 35 -35.37 21.64 -24.36
C SER A 35 -36.02 22.38 -23.21
N VAL A 36 -36.68 23.50 -23.51
CA VAL A 36 -37.37 24.26 -22.48
C VAL A 36 -38.54 23.43 -21.93
N HIS A 37 -38.52 23.18 -20.62
CA HIS A 37 -39.66 22.60 -19.91
C HIS A 37 -40.68 23.69 -19.57
N SER A 38 -40.22 24.77 -18.93
CA SER A 38 -41.04 25.92 -18.56
C SER A 38 -40.15 27.09 -18.14
N GLY A 39 -40.39 28.28 -18.68
CA GLY A 39 -39.61 29.48 -18.33
C GLY A 39 -38.12 29.27 -18.59
N THR A 40 -37.32 29.35 -17.53
CA THR A 40 -35.85 29.13 -17.51
C THR A 40 -35.46 27.71 -17.06
N VAL A 41 -36.43 26.81 -16.88
CA VAL A 41 -36.18 25.40 -16.60
C VAL A 41 -36.06 24.65 -17.90
N TYR A 42 -34.91 24.02 -18.11
CA TYR A 42 -34.59 23.15 -19.23
C TYR A 42 -34.69 21.69 -18.79
N LYS A 43 -34.95 20.81 -19.75
CA LYS A 43 -34.95 19.36 -19.56
C LYS A 43 -34.21 18.65 -20.67
N SER A 44 -33.57 17.54 -20.35
CA SER A 44 -33.03 16.57 -21.31
C SER A 44 -33.63 15.20 -21.01
N GLU A 45 -34.38 14.66 -21.96
CA GLU A 45 -35.08 13.37 -21.85
C GLU A 45 -34.19 12.22 -22.31
N ASN A 46 -34.43 11.01 -21.75
CA ASN A 46 -33.66 9.80 -22.04
C ASN A 46 -32.15 10.05 -21.87
N CYS A 47 -31.82 10.81 -20.82
CA CYS A 47 -30.45 11.17 -20.56
C CYS A 47 -29.71 9.99 -19.92
N GLY A 48 -30.35 8.94 -19.42
CA GLY A 48 -29.73 7.93 -18.57
C GLY A 48 -29.43 8.48 -17.16
N TYR A 49 -29.02 7.61 -16.24
CA TYR A 49 -28.78 7.96 -14.83
C TYR A 49 -27.82 9.15 -14.66
N VAL A 50 -28.23 10.14 -13.87
CA VAL A 50 -27.45 11.33 -13.50
C VAL A 50 -27.27 11.34 -11.99
N ASN A 51 -26.03 11.19 -11.52
CA ASN A 51 -25.71 11.26 -10.10
C ASN A 51 -25.16 12.64 -9.68
N VAL A 52 -24.37 13.25 -10.56
CA VAL A 52 -23.81 14.59 -10.43
C VAL A 52 -23.90 15.24 -11.81
N LEU A 53 -24.34 16.49 -11.84
CA LEU A 53 -24.42 17.31 -13.05
C LEU A 53 -23.33 18.39 -13.00
N PHE A 54 -22.65 18.57 -14.13
CA PHE A 54 -21.60 19.55 -14.31
C PHE A 54 -21.96 20.50 -15.44
N GLN A 55 -21.70 21.78 -15.24
CA GLN A 55 -21.89 22.86 -16.22
C GLN A 55 -20.55 23.56 -16.42
N ASP A 56 -20.01 23.51 -17.64
CA ASP A 56 -18.69 24.07 -17.99
C ASP A 56 -17.52 23.62 -17.08
N GLY A 57 -17.66 22.42 -16.51
CA GLY A 57 -16.68 21.80 -15.62
C GLY A 57 -16.90 22.06 -14.12
N GLU A 58 -17.83 22.96 -13.75
CA GLU A 58 -18.23 23.20 -12.37
C GLU A 58 -19.24 22.13 -11.90
N ASP A 59 -19.07 21.63 -10.69
CA ASP A 59 -20.02 20.71 -10.04
C ASP A 59 -21.22 21.51 -9.51
N LEU A 60 -22.42 21.23 -10.00
CA LEU A 60 -23.65 21.93 -9.59
C LEU A 60 -24.16 21.48 -8.20
N GLY A 61 -23.46 20.55 -7.54
CA GLY A 61 -23.76 20.10 -6.21
C GLY A 61 -24.85 19.03 -6.17
N SER A 62 -25.54 18.93 -5.03
CA SER A 62 -26.55 17.90 -4.82
C SER A 62 -27.84 18.20 -5.60
N PRO A 63 -28.52 17.18 -6.13
CA PRO A 63 -29.81 17.38 -6.78
C PRO A 63 -30.87 17.84 -5.77
N GLU A 64 -31.81 18.63 -6.27
CA GLU A 64 -33.00 19.02 -5.54
C GLU A 64 -33.93 17.83 -5.29
N ALA A 65 -34.80 17.94 -4.29
CA ALA A 65 -35.67 16.84 -3.89
C ALA A 65 -36.79 16.54 -4.91
N ASN A 66 -37.17 17.52 -5.73
CA ASN A 66 -38.20 17.41 -6.76
C ASN A 66 -38.12 18.60 -7.74
N LEU A 67 -38.82 18.48 -8.87
CA LEU A 67 -38.88 19.51 -9.91
C LEU A 67 -39.35 20.89 -9.41
N ALA A 68 -40.25 20.95 -8.41
CA ALA A 68 -40.76 22.23 -7.92
C ALA A 68 -39.75 23.01 -7.06
N ALA A 69 -38.68 22.35 -6.61
CA ALA A 69 -37.57 22.96 -5.88
C ALA A 69 -36.45 23.45 -6.81
N VAL A 70 -36.54 23.21 -8.13
CA VAL A 70 -35.58 23.71 -9.12
C VAL A 70 -36.01 25.11 -9.55
N ASP A 71 -35.67 26.11 -8.73
CA ASP A 71 -36.15 27.50 -8.90
C ASP A 71 -35.02 28.54 -9.04
N THR A 72 -33.80 28.18 -8.65
CA THR A 72 -32.62 29.03 -8.68
C THR A 72 -31.58 28.53 -9.69
N ASN A 73 -30.87 29.46 -10.33
CA ASN A 73 -29.88 29.12 -11.36
C ASN A 73 -28.81 28.15 -10.83
N GLY A 74 -28.61 27.04 -11.52
CA GLY A 74 -27.68 25.97 -11.15
C GLY A 74 -28.31 24.84 -10.35
N GLU A 75 -29.57 24.98 -9.91
CA GLU A 75 -30.31 23.87 -9.29
C GLU A 75 -30.78 22.89 -10.36
N TRP A 76 -30.75 21.61 -9.99
CA TRP A 76 -31.07 20.53 -10.91
C TRP A 76 -31.76 19.37 -10.19
N PHE A 77 -32.54 18.60 -10.93
CA PHE A 77 -33.26 17.43 -10.43
C PHE A 77 -33.23 16.33 -11.49
N TYR A 78 -33.02 15.08 -11.08
CA TYR A 78 -33.14 13.93 -11.96
C TYR A 78 -34.35 13.09 -11.56
N ASP A 79 -35.28 12.91 -12.50
CA ASP A 79 -36.44 12.03 -12.32
C ASP A 79 -36.13 10.64 -12.88
N GLU A 80 -35.95 9.68 -11.97
CA GLU A 80 -35.66 8.28 -12.30
C GLU A 80 -36.81 7.54 -12.97
N THR A 81 -38.06 8.03 -12.84
CA THR A 81 -39.24 7.35 -13.38
C THR A 81 -39.35 7.54 -14.88
N ILE A 82 -38.97 8.72 -15.36
CA ILE A 82 -39.07 9.13 -16.76
C ILE A 82 -37.69 9.34 -17.42
N ASP A 83 -36.61 9.07 -16.68
CA ASP A 83 -35.23 9.21 -17.13
C ASP A 83 -34.94 10.60 -17.74
N THR A 84 -35.27 11.65 -16.97
CA THR A 84 -35.17 13.04 -17.41
C THR A 84 -34.45 13.88 -16.37
N VAL A 85 -33.48 14.66 -16.81
CA VAL A 85 -32.83 15.68 -15.97
C VAL A 85 -33.45 17.05 -16.24
N TYR A 86 -33.66 17.80 -15.17
CA TYR A 86 -34.16 19.16 -15.16
C TYR A 86 -33.08 20.09 -14.60
N LEU A 87 -32.90 21.26 -15.20
CA LEU A 87 -31.93 22.26 -14.81
C LEU A 87 -32.58 23.65 -14.90
N GLN A 88 -32.45 24.44 -13.84
CA GLN A 88 -32.75 25.86 -13.91
C GLN A 88 -31.49 26.61 -14.37
N SER A 89 -31.53 27.21 -15.56
CA SER A 89 -30.42 27.99 -16.10
C SER A 89 -30.91 29.29 -16.74
N ALA A 90 -30.14 30.37 -16.57
CA ALA A 90 -30.39 31.66 -17.21
C ALA A 90 -30.03 31.65 -18.71
N THR A 91 -29.20 30.70 -19.12
CA THR A 91 -28.67 30.50 -20.47
C THR A 91 -29.10 29.15 -21.00
N ASP A 92 -29.12 28.99 -22.33
CA ASP A 92 -29.47 27.71 -22.95
C ASP A 92 -28.37 26.68 -22.67
N PRO A 93 -28.65 25.56 -21.98
CA PRO A 93 -27.63 24.57 -21.67
C PRO A 93 -27.07 23.84 -22.89
N ASP A 94 -27.70 23.90 -24.06
CA ASP A 94 -27.10 23.38 -25.31
C ASP A 94 -25.96 24.29 -25.84
N GLU A 95 -25.85 25.54 -25.37
CA GLU A 95 -24.71 26.44 -25.65
C GLU A 95 -23.53 26.21 -24.67
N GLU A 96 -23.74 25.41 -23.63
CA GLU A 96 -22.79 25.14 -22.56
C GLU A 96 -22.32 23.68 -22.56
N ASN A 97 -21.19 23.40 -21.92
CA ASN A 97 -20.70 22.03 -21.81
C ASN A 97 -21.36 21.32 -20.62
N MET A 98 -22.56 20.79 -20.86
CA MET A 98 -23.28 19.98 -19.89
C MET A 98 -22.75 18.55 -19.84
N GLN A 99 -22.32 18.11 -18.66
CA GLN A 99 -21.81 16.77 -18.45
C GLN A 99 -22.42 16.12 -17.22
N ALA A 100 -22.66 14.82 -17.25
CA ALA A 100 -23.04 14.04 -16.08
C ALA A 100 -22.03 12.95 -15.80
N GLY A 101 -21.87 12.59 -14.54
CA GLY A 101 -20.96 11.52 -14.17
C GLY A 101 -20.85 11.35 -12.67
N GLN A 102 -19.81 10.64 -12.29
CA GLN A 102 -19.38 10.54 -10.92
C GLN A 102 -18.18 11.49 -10.74
N ASP A 103 -18.08 12.13 -9.59
CA ASP A 103 -16.89 12.91 -9.23
C ASP A 103 -15.61 12.03 -9.24
N TRP A 104 -14.51 12.60 -9.69
CA TRP A 104 -13.22 11.92 -9.89
C TRP A 104 -12.70 11.28 -8.61
N LYS A 105 -12.81 11.97 -7.48
CA LYS A 105 -12.36 11.45 -6.18
C LYS A 105 -13.15 10.21 -5.79
N THR A 106 -14.46 10.23 -6.05
CA THR A 106 -15.33 9.09 -5.71
C THR A 106 -15.11 7.92 -6.66
N LEU A 107 -14.88 8.19 -7.95
CA LEU A 107 -14.57 7.16 -8.96
C LEU A 107 -13.24 6.45 -8.66
N THR A 108 -12.18 7.21 -8.38
CA THR A 108 -10.85 6.68 -8.05
C THR A 108 -10.86 5.89 -6.75
N GLN A 109 -11.55 6.39 -5.72
CA GLN A 109 -11.68 5.69 -4.44
C GLN A 109 -12.37 4.33 -4.63
N LYS A 110 -13.47 4.27 -5.38
CA LYS A 110 -14.17 3.03 -5.69
C LYS A 110 -13.27 2.02 -6.43
N ALA A 111 -12.48 2.49 -7.40
CA ALA A 111 -11.56 1.61 -8.14
C ALA A 111 -10.48 1.01 -7.22
N VAL A 112 -9.92 1.84 -6.33
CA VAL A 112 -8.92 1.43 -5.34
C VAL A 112 -9.50 0.43 -4.32
N ASP A 113 -10.72 0.64 -3.85
CA ASP A 113 -11.38 -0.26 -2.89
C ASP A 113 -11.67 -1.63 -3.51
N GLN A 114 -12.20 -1.66 -4.74
CA GLN A 114 -12.46 -2.90 -5.48
C GLN A 114 -11.17 -3.67 -5.79
N SER A 115 -10.08 -2.96 -6.09
CA SER A 115 -8.76 -3.57 -6.28
C SER A 115 -8.23 -4.20 -4.99
N ALA A 116 -8.43 -3.54 -3.85
CA ALA A 116 -8.00 -4.05 -2.56
C ALA A 116 -8.77 -5.33 -2.18
N GLU A 117 -10.07 -5.40 -2.46
CA GLU A 117 -10.88 -6.60 -2.27
C GLU A 117 -10.42 -7.76 -3.16
N PHE A 118 -10.17 -7.49 -4.44
CA PHE A 118 -9.65 -8.49 -5.37
C PHE A 118 -8.31 -9.06 -4.88
N MET A 119 -7.38 -8.19 -4.48
CA MET A 119 -6.06 -8.61 -4.00
C MET A 119 -6.16 -9.49 -2.75
N ARG A 120 -7.05 -9.17 -1.80
CA ARG A 120 -7.28 -10.00 -0.61
C ARG A 120 -7.78 -11.39 -0.98
N ALA A 121 -8.76 -11.46 -1.89
CA ALA A 121 -9.32 -12.72 -2.36
C ALA A 121 -8.27 -13.56 -3.10
N TYR A 122 -7.44 -12.93 -3.93
CA TYR A 122 -6.42 -13.63 -4.71
C TYR A 122 -5.25 -14.13 -3.85
N TYR A 123 -4.81 -13.32 -2.87
CA TYR A 123 -3.68 -13.64 -2.01
C TYR A 123 -3.98 -14.79 -1.05
N GLY A 124 -5.21 -14.84 -0.51
CA GLY A 124 -5.67 -15.95 0.33
C GLY A 124 -5.07 -16.00 1.73
N GLN A 125 -4.29 -15.00 2.13
CA GLN A 125 -3.77 -14.82 3.48
C GLN A 125 -4.05 -13.40 3.99
N ALA A 126 -4.06 -13.24 5.31
CA ALA A 126 -4.27 -11.93 5.92
C ALA A 126 -3.04 -11.03 5.72
N ILE A 127 -3.26 -9.83 5.17
CA ILE A 127 -2.23 -8.80 5.03
C ILE A 127 -2.29 -7.91 6.28
N TYR A 128 -1.23 -7.93 7.09
CA TYR A 128 -1.13 -7.10 8.29
C TYR A 128 -0.57 -5.72 7.96
N SER A 129 -1.01 -4.70 8.71
CA SER A 129 -0.47 -3.34 8.58
C SER A 129 0.85 -3.20 9.34
N ARG A 130 1.79 -2.42 8.79
CA ARG A 130 3.03 -1.98 9.45
C ARG A 130 2.85 -0.78 10.37
N LYS A 131 1.67 -0.65 10.97
CA LYS A 131 1.35 0.49 11.84
C LYS A 131 1.88 0.20 13.24
N GLY A 132 2.90 0.94 13.66
CA GLY A 132 3.48 0.82 14.99
C GLY A 132 4.67 1.75 15.16
N VAL A 133 4.95 2.15 16.41
CA VAL A 133 6.20 2.84 16.75
C VAL A 133 7.34 1.85 16.46
N GLU A 134 8.35 2.29 15.72
CA GLU A 134 9.52 1.49 15.33
C GLU A 134 9.25 0.31 14.36
N GLU A 135 8.01 0.13 13.87
CA GLU A 135 7.64 -0.90 12.88
C GLU A 135 7.39 -0.31 11.48
N GLN A 136 7.02 0.97 11.44
CA GLN A 136 6.74 1.70 10.22
C GLN A 136 8.05 2.04 9.49
N GLY A 137 8.10 1.71 8.20
CA GLY A 137 9.28 2.02 7.37
C GLY A 137 9.45 3.52 7.11
N THR A 138 10.60 3.91 6.58
CA THR A 138 11.01 5.30 6.31
C THR A 138 10.01 6.10 5.48
N SER A 139 9.24 5.44 4.60
CA SER A 139 8.21 6.09 3.79
C SER A 139 6.97 6.52 4.59
N ALA A 140 6.91 6.21 5.90
CA ALA A 140 5.77 6.45 6.78
C ALA A 140 4.45 5.85 6.25
N ARG A 141 4.57 4.75 5.49
CA ARG A 141 3.44 4.03 4.90
C ARG A 141 3.03 2.87 5.80
N ASN A 142 1.73 2.67 5.94
CA ASN A 142 1.17 1.61 6.78
C ASN A 142 1.21 0.22 6.13
N TRP A 143 1.62 0.13 4.86
CA TRP A 143 1.62 -1.09 4.06
C TRP A 143 2.95 -1.21 3.32
N ASP A 144 3.34 -2.44 2.98
CA ASP A 144 4.53 -2.68 2.17
C ASP A 144 4.36 -2.05 0.78
N ASP A 145 5.43 -1.44 0.28
CA ASP A 145 5.44 -0.73 -1.01
C ASP A 145 4.92 -1.61 -2.16
N ILE A 146 5.25 -2.91 -2.15
CA ILE A 146 4.77 -3.83 -3.18
C ILE A 146 3.24 -3.99 -3.17
N ILE A 147 2.61 -4.00 -2.00
CA ILE A 147 1.15 -4.07 -1.86
C ILE A 147 0.50 -2.77 -2.36
N ILE A 148 1.13 -1.64 -2.04
CA ILE A 148 0.68 -0.31 -2.50
C ILE A 148 0.70 -0.25 -4.02
N ARG A 149 1.83 -0.64 -4.64
CA ARG A 149 2.00 -0.65 -6.10
C ARG A 149 1.02 -1.59 -6.80
N ILE A 150 0.85 -2.82 -6.30
CA ILE A 150 -0.11 -3.78 -6.87
C ILE A 150 -1.53 -3.20 -6.81
N ASN A 151 -1.94 -2.65 -5.67
CA ASN A 151 -3.28 -2.09 -5.51
C ASN A 151 -3.52 -0.90 -6.43
N ALA A 152 -2.55 0.02 -6.51
CA ALA A 152 -2.61 1.19 -7.38
C ALA A 152 -2.72 0.76 -8.85
N GLN A 153 -1.83 -0.12 -9.31
CA GLN A 153 -1.81 -0.54 -10.71
C GLN A 153 -3.09 -1.31 -11.11
N LEU A 154 -3.65 -2.13 -10.22
CA LEU A 154 -4.96 -2.75 -10.47
C LEU A 154 -6.10 -1.72 -10.55
N ALA A 155 -6.06 -0.66 -9.73
CA ALA A 155 -7.04 0.41 -9.80
C ALA A 155 -6.93 1.18 -11.12
N VAL A 156 -5.70 1.48 -11.58
CA VAL A 156 -5.43 2.08 -12.89
C VAL A 156 -6.00 1.22 -14.03
N VAL A 157 -5.75 -0.09 -14.00
CA VAL A 157 -6.30 -1.04 -14.99
C VAL A 157 -7.83 -0.98 -15.06
N LYS A 158 -8.51 -0.90 -13.91
CA LYS A 158 -9.99 -0.76 -13.86
C LYS A 158 -10.47 0.57 -14.44
N LEU A 159 -9.74 1.65 -14.22
CA LEU A 159 -10.07 2.97 -14.78
C LEU A 159 -9.89 2.97 -16.30
N MET A 160 -8.73 2.50 -16.79
CA MET A 160 -8.41 2.39 -18.22
C MET A 160 -9.41 1.52 -18.99
N ARG A 161 -9.78 0.34 -18.45
CA ARG A 161 -10.79 -0.54 -19.07
C ARG A 161 -12.14 0.15 -19.21
N GLY A 162 -12.54 0.92 -18.21
CA GLY A 162 -13.80 1.65 -18.29
C GLY A 162 -13.76 2.87 -19.23
N ALA A 163 -12.57 3.35 -19.60
CA ALA A 163 -12.38 4.37 -20.64
C ALA A 163 -12.20 3.77 -22.05
N GLY A 164 -12.34 2.45 -22.21
CA GLY A 164 -12.19 1.75 -23.48
C GLY A 164 -10.75 1.45 -23.91
N LYS A 165 -9.75 1.77 -23.07
CA LYS A 165 -8.33 1.49 -23.34
C LYS A 165 -7.93 0.06 -22.96
N HIS A 166 -8.61 -0.93 -23.53
CA HIS A 166 -8.43 -2.34 -23.16
C HIS A 166 -7.00 -2.85 -23.39
N LEU A 167 -6.41 -2.57 -24.55
CA LEU A 167 -5.07 -3.06 -24.89
C LEU A 167 -3.98 -2.54 -23.95
N GLU A 168 -4.07 -1.26 -23.57
CA GLU A 168 -3.14 -0.65 -22.61
C GLU A 168 -3.35 -1.25 -21.22
N ALA A 169 -4.60 -1.37 -20.78
CA ALA A 169 -4.94 -1.98 -19.51
C ALA A 169 -4.44 -3.43 -19.40
N ASP A 170 -4.51 -4.21 -20.47
CA ASP A 170 -4.03 -5.60 -20.49
C ASP A 170 -2.51 -5.67 -20.34
N ARG A 171 -1.75 -4.69 -20.84
CA ARG A 171 -0.30 -4.59 -20.62
C ARG A 171 0.02 -4.33 -19.15
N TYR A 172 -0.69 -3.38 -18.52
CA TYR A 172 -0.53 -3.11 -17.09
C TYR A 172 -0.97 -4.30 -16.22
N GLU A 173 -2.03 -5.02 -16.59
CA GLU A 173 -2.47 -6.20 -15.84
C GLU A 173 -1.47 -7.36 -15.96
N ARG A 174 -0.85 -7.53 -17.14
CA ARG A 174 0.20 -8.54 -17.37
C ARG A 174 1.33 -8.42 -16.34
N ASP A 175 1.81 -7.20 -16.08
CA ASP A 175 2.91 -6.95 -15.14
C ASP A 175 2.58 -7.30 -13.67
N ILE A 176 1.30 -7.47 -13.34
CA ILE A 176 0.84 -7.84 -11.99
C ILE A 176 0.44 -9.31 -11.91
N MET A 177 -0.30 -9.80 -12.90
CA MET A 177 -1.01 -11.08 -12.84
C MET A 177 -0.47 -12.16 -13.77
N SER A 178 0.55 -11.90 -14.60
CA SER A 178 1.06 -12.95 -15.48
C SER A 178 1.58 -14.12 -14.67
N GLU A 179 1.03 -15.30 -14.94
CA GLU A 179 1.58 -16.53 -14.37
C GLU A 179 2.91 -16.84 -15.05
N ASP A 180 3.01 -16.67 -16.36
CA ASP A 180 4.24 -16.89 -17.12
C ASP A 180 5.26 -15.76 -16.93
N ILE A 181 6.52 -16.09 -17.22
CA ILE A 181 7.60 -15.12 -17.24
C ILE A 181 7.35 -14.18 -18.41
N ILE A 182 7.25 -12.89 -18.10
CA ILE A 182 7.17 -11.83 -19.10
C ILE A 182 8.56 -11.72 -19.71
N GLU A 183 8.72 -12.13 -20.98
CA GLU A 183 10.02 -12.18 -21.66
C GLU A 183 10.76 -10.84 -21.62
N GLU A 184 10.03 -9.72 -21.76
CA GLU A 184 10.57 -8.36 -21.73
C GLU A 184 11.24 -7.99 -20.39
N VAL A 185 10.71 -8.49 -19.28
CA VAL A 185 11.13 -8.10 -17.93
C VAL A 185 11.89 -9.24 -17.22
N GLY A 186 11.82 -10.46 -17.77
CA GLY A 186 12.41 -11.65 -17.17
C GLY A 186 11.81 -12.05 -15.82
N ARG A 187 10.61 -11.54 -15.49
CA ARG A 187 9.89 -11.82 -14.23
C ARG A 187 8.42 -12.14 -14.47
N ARG A 188 7.80 -12.79 -13.49
CA ARG A 188 6.34 -13.03 -13.45
C ARG A 188 5.63 -11.80 -12.91
N GLY A 189 4.30 -11.81 -12.95
CA GLY A 189 3.50 -10.77 -12.33
C GLY A 189 3.77 -10.62 -10.83
N LEU A 190 3.84 -9.38 -10.34
CA LEU A 190 4.19 -9.10 -8.93
C LEU A 190 3.27 -9.80 -7.92
N LEU A 191 1.97 -9.88 -8.20
CA LEU A 191 1.00 -10.53 -7.31
C LEU A 191 1.16 -12.06 -7.32
N VAL A 192 1.54 -12.63 -8.47
CA VAL A 192 1.87 -14.05 -8.60
C VAL A 192 3.14 -14.38 -7.83
N MET A 193 4.19 -13.57 -7.97
CA MET A 193 5.44 -13.72 -7.22
C MET A 193 5.20 -13.67 -5.70
N LEU A 194 4.31 -12.76 -5.25
CA LEU A 194 3.92 -12.65 -3.85
C LEU A 194 3.20 -13.91 -3.35
N LYS A 195 2.22 -14.41 -4.11
CA LYS A 195 1.45 -15.62 -3.78
C LYS A 195 2.32 -16.88 -3.73
N ARG A 196 3.27 -16.99 -4.66
CA ARG A 196 4.23 -18.11 -4.69
C ARG A 196 5.29 -18.05 -3.59
N GLY A 197 5.45 -16.89 -2.95
CA GLY A 197 6.50 -16.70 -1.95
C GLY A 197 7.88 -16.44 -2.55
N GLU A 198 7.95 -15.98 -3.80
CA GLU A 198 9.22 -15.44 -4.34
C GLU A 198 9.51 -14.08 -3.68
N ILE A 199 8.45 -13.30 -3.43
CA ILE A 199 8.49 -12.08 -2.63
C ILE A 199 7.72 -12.32 -1.33
N HIS A 200 8.22 -11.73 -0.24
CA HIS A 200 7.65 -11.86 1.11
C HIS A 200 7.25 -10.49 1.63
N LEU A 201 6.16 -10.45 2.40
CA LEU A 201 5.78 -9.27 3.18
C LEU A 201 6.56 -9.23 4.50
N HIS A 202 6.59 -8.06 5.14
CA HIS A 202 7.32 -7.85 6.42
C HIS A 202 6.98 -8.89 7.51
N HIS A 203 5.73 -9.36 7.58
CA HIS A 203 5.27 -10.31 8.59
C HIS A 203 5.40 -11.78 8.16
N GLU A 204 5.85 -12.03 6.93
CA GLU A 204 5.96 -13.37 6.35
C GLU A 204 7.39 -13.87 6.27
N SER A 205 8.37 -12.99 6.51
CA SER A 205 9.77 -13.33 6.68
C SER A 205 10.01 -14.03 8.03
N GLY A 206 9.24 -15.07 8.34
CA GLY A 206 9.30 -15.83 9.60
C GLY A 206 10.53 -16.71 9.76
N HIS A 207 11.66 -16.32 9.19
CA HIS A 207 12.91 -17.08 9.35
C HIS A 207 14.16 -16.21 9.26
N LYS A 208 14.09 -15.04 8.64
CA LYS A 208 15.24 -14.14 8.56
C LYS A 208 15.12 -13.09 9.66
N PRO A 209 16.08 -13.00 10.58
CA PRO A 209 16.11 -11.91 11.54
C PRO A 209 16.24 -10.59 10.77
N VAL A 210 15.41 -9.61 11.14
CA VAL A 210 15.49 -8.25 10.60
C VAL A 210 16.21 -7.40 11.64
N ILE A 211 17.21 -6.64 11.19
CA ILE A 211 18.00 -5.73 12.02
C ILE A 211 17.49 -4.32 11.77
N ASP A 212 17.08 -3.65 12.84
CA ASP A 212 16.66 -2.25 12.81
C ASP A 212 17.56 -1.44 13.76
N GLN A 213 18.06 -0.31 13.26
CA GLN A 213 18.80 0.66 14.08
C GLN A 213 17.79 1.51 14.85
N VAL A 214 17.83 1.45 16.18
CA VAL A 214 16.87 2.17 17.04
C VAL A 214 17.44 3.52 17.44
N SER A 215 18.66 3.52 17.99
CA SER A 215 19.34 4.74 18.43
C SER A 215 20.84 4.59 18.23
N ILE A 216 21.39 5.31 17.26
CA ILE A 216 22.82 5.28 16.94
C ILE A 216 23.42 6.67 17.13
N GLY A 217 24.52 6.75 17.87
CA GLY A 217 25.25 7.98 18.08
C GLY A 217 25.84 8.53 16.79
N GLY A 218 25.81 9.85 16.60
CA GLY A 218 26.31 10.49 15.38
C GLY A 218 27.83 10.34 15.14
N SER A 219 28.58 9.80 16.10
CA SER A 219 30.01 9.46 15.98
C SER A 219 30.27 7.96 15.76
N THR A 220 29.22 7.15 15.75
CA THR A 220 29.31 5.71 15.51
C THR A 220 29.60 5.45 14.04
N THR A 221 30.63 4.62 13.79
CA THR A 221 31.03 4.20 12.44
C THR A 221 30.99 2.68 12.27
N GLY A 222 30.83 1.93 13.37
CA GLY A 222 30.55 0.49 13.35
C GLY A 222 29.06 0.20 13.27
N ASP A 223 28.69 -1.00 12.85
CA ASP A 223 27.31 -1.43 12.70
C ASP A 223 27.17 -2.95 12.88
N LEU A 224 25.97 -3.39 13.24
CA LEU A 224 25.58 -4.81 13.22
C LEU A 224 25.19 -5.18 11.78
N VAL A 225 26.11 -5.85 11.08
CA VAL A 225 26.01 -6.04 9.62
C VAL A 225 25.18 -7.24 9.23
N ASP A 226 25.28 -8.31 10.02
CA ASP A 226 24.68 -9.59 9.67
C ASP A 226 24.25 -10.33 10.93
N VAL A 227 23.17 -11.11 10.81
CA VAL A 227 22.67 -11.97 11.87
C VAL A 227 22.32 -13.32 11.27
N ILE A 228 22.90 -14.36 11.84
CA ILE A 228 22.69 -15.75 11.44
C ILE A 228 22.11 -16.55 12.60
N GLY A 229 21.55 -17.71 12.25
CA GLY A 229 20.98 -18.65 13.22
C GLY A 229 19.46 -18.69 13.14
N ASP A 230 18.90 -19.69 13.81
CA ASP A 230 17.47 -19.93 13.88
C ASP A 230 16.94 -19.52 15.24
N SER A 231 15.82 -18.78 15.24
CA SER A 231 15.17 -18.41 16.49
C SER A 231 14.60 -19.65 17.18
N THR A 232 14.97 -19.83 18.44
CA THR A 232 14.45 -20.91 19.31
C THR A 232 13.03 -20.65 19.83
N VAL A 233 12.44 -19.49 19.52
CA VAL A 233 11.17 -19.02 20.08
C VAL A 233 10.21 -18.57 18.99
N ASN A 234 8.91 -18.66 19.27
CA ASN A 234 7.86 -18.35 18.29
C ASN A 234 7.93 -16.90 17.76
N TRP A 235 8.15 -15.93 18.65
CA TRP A 235 8.36 -14.53 18.32
C TRP A 235 9.07 -13.82 19.48
N ASP A 236 10.06 -12.99 19.15
CA ASP A 236 10.81 -12.17 20.11
C ASP A 236 11.43 -10.96 19.40
N ALA A 237 11.71 -9.91 20.17
CA ALA A 237 12.48 -8.75 19.76
C ALA A 237 13.68 -8.63 20.70
N ILE A 238 14.88 -8.82 20.17
CA ILE A 238 16.13 -8.71 20.96
C ILE A 238 16.62 -7.28 20.87
N LYS A 239 16.75 -6.64 22.03
CA LYS A 239 17.47 -5.36 22.16
C LYS A 239 18.93 -5.64 22.37
N VAL A 240 19.77 -5.10 21.50
CA VAL A 240 21.24 -5.16 21.60
C VAL A 240 21.72 -3.75 21.83
N TYR A 241 22.43 -3.49 22.93
CA TYR A 241 22.99 -2.17 23.19
C TYR A 241 24.43 -2.22 23.68
N VAL A 242 25.18 -1.17 23.36
CA VAL A 242 26.59 -1.02 23.75
C VAL A 242 26.70 -0.50 25.17
N THR A 243 27.30 -1.28 26.06
CA THR A 243 27.57 -0.91 27.46
C THR A 243 28.95 -0.32 27.67
N THR A 244 29.92 -0.66 26.81
CA THR A 244 31.27 -0.07 26.83
C THR A 244 31.63 0.41 25.43
N ALA A 245 31.76 1.73 25.27
CA ALA A 245 32.16 2.36 24.03
C ALA A 245 33.63 2.07 23.68
N GLY A 246 33.98 2.17 22.40
CA GLY A 246 35.37 2.03 21.95
C GLY A 246 35.45 1.73 20.45
N THR A 247 36.65 1.39 19.99
CA THR A 247 36.92 1.14 18.58
C THR A 247 37.26 -0.32 18.34
N LEU A 248 36.46 -1.01 17.54
CA LEU A 248 36.80 -2.34 17.05
C LEU A 248 37.76 -2.20 15.86
N THR A 249 39.04 -2.50 16.10
CA THR A 249 40.10 -2.46 15.08
C THR A 249 40.63 -3.86 14.81
N GLY A 250 40.85 -4.20 13.53
CA GLY A 250 41.40 -5.51 13.17
C GLY A 250 42.84 -5.66 13.66
N GLY A 251 43.14 -6.79 14.31
CA GLY A 251 44.49 -7.09 14.83
C GLY A 251 44.71 -6.69 16.30
N THR A 252 43.71 -6.13 16.98
CA THR A 252 43.76 -5.78 18.41
C THR A 252 42.55 -6.35 19.15
N SER A 253 42.67 -6.60 20.45
CA SER A 253 41.51 -6.95 21.29
C SER A 253 40.51 -5.80 21.30
N SER A 254 39.24 -6.11 21.07
CA SER A 254 38.17 -5.12 21.15
C SER A 254 37.95 -4.67 22.60
N PRO A 255 37.81 -3.36 22.85
CA PRO A 255 37.35 -2.85 24.14
C PRO A 255 35.81 -2.78 24.25
N VAL A 256 35.09 -3.00 23.14
CA VAL A 256 33.66 -2.74 23.04
C VAL A 256 32.88 -3.90 23.64
N LYS A 257 31.88 -3.59 24.48
CA LYS A 257 31.01 -4.57 25.12
C LYS A 257 29.55 -4.32 24.80
N ILE A 258 28.80 -5.41 24.63
CA ILE A 258 27.37 -5.40 24.38
C ILE A 258 26.62 -6.16 25.47
N THR A 259 25.36 -5.80 25.64
CA THR A 259 24.39 -6.54 26.45
C THR A 259 23.13 -6.74 25.63
N THR A 260 22.52 -7.92 25.75
CA THR A 260 21.28 -8.26 25.03
C THR A 260 20.13 -8.52 25.99
N TYR A 261 18.96 -7.96 25.66
CA TYR A 261 17.70 -8.21 26.35
C TYR A 261 16.70 -8.91 25.45
N VAL A 262 15.92 -9.81 26.03
CA VAL A 262 14.90 -10.61 25.35
C VAL A 262 13.56 -10.52 26.07
N ARG A 263 12.48 -11.00 25.42
CA ARG A 263 11.15 -11.09 26.03
C ARG A 263 11.12 -12.01 27.25
N ASP A 264 10.37 -11.58 28.27
CA ASP A 264 9.96 -12.41 29.40
C ASP A 264 8.42 -12.44 29.56
N SER A 265 7.92 -12.88 30.72
CA SER A 265 6.48 -12.93 31.00
C SER A 265 5.83 -11.56 31.25
N THR A 266 6.63 -10.51 31.44
CA THR A 266 6.18 -9.16 31.76
C THR A 266 6.22 -8.21 30.56
N GLY A 267 7.12 -8.44 29.60
CA GLY A 267 7.23 -7.60 28.42
C GLY A 267 8.34 -8.00 27.45
N LEU A 268 8.47 -7.22 26.38
CA LEU A 268 9.59 -7.30 25.42
C LEU A 268 10.81 -6.58 25.99
N GLU A 269 12.01 -7.05 25.64
CA GLU A 269 13.28 -6.41 26.02
C GLU A 269 13.51 -6.31 27.54
N MET A 270 12.93 -7.21 28.34
CA MET A 270 12.95 -7.13 29.81
C MET A 270 14.05 -7.99 30.44
N SER A 271 14.28 -9.20 29.92
CA SER A 271 15.21 -10.15 30.54
C SER A 271 16.58 -10.06 29.90
N LYS A 272 17.61 -9.75 30.71
CA LYS A 272 19.00 -9.78 30.27
C LYS A 272 19.43 -11.22 30.00
N VAL A 273 20.07 -11.48 28.86
CA VAL A 273 20.60 -12.81 28.49
C VAL A 273 22.12 -12.79 28.39
N ILE A 274 22.67 -11.74 27.79
CA ILE A 274 24.10 -11.52 27.67
C ILE A 274 24.44 -10.24 28.41
N ASP A 275 25.46 -10.28 29.26
CA ASP A 275 25.90 -9.15 30.08
C ASP A 275 27.37 -8.84 29.79
N ASP A 276 27.64 -7.62 29.29
CA ASP A 276 28.98 -7.09 29.09
C ASP A 276 29.94 -7.99 28.28
N GLU A 277 29.42 -8.66 27.25
CA GLU A 277 30.22 -9.51 26.37
C GLU A 277 31.02 -8.68 25.37
N VAL A 278 32.30 -9.01 25.19
CA VAL A 278 33.21 -8.28 24.29
C VAL A 278 32.95 -8.72 22.85
N ILE A 279 32.65 -7.76 21.97
CA ILE A 279 32.47 -8.06 20.54
C ILE A 279 33.82 -8.32 19.88
N THR A 280 33.92 -9.37 19.08
CA THR A 280 35.18 -9.78 18.44
C THR A 280 35.27 -9.33 16.98
N GLY A 281 34.15 -8.94 16.38
CA GLY A 281 34.02 -8.70 14.94
C GLY A 281 33.82 -9.98 14.12
N GLY A 282 33.78 -11.14 14.79
CA GLY A 282 33.27 -12.39 14.26
C GLY A 282 31.75 -12.50 14.44
N TYR A 283 31.23 -13.72 14.43
CA TYR A 283 29.86 -14.00 14.85
C TYR A 283 29.86 -14.19 16.37
N ASP A 284 29.38 -13.18 17.08
CA ASP A 284 29.25 -13.18 18.53
C ASP A 284 27.81 -13.56 18.91
N SER A 285 27.58 -14.17 20.07
CA SER A 285 26.23 -14.60 20.46
C SER A 285 25.34 -13.39 20.73
N LEU A 286 24.08 -13.46 20.32
CA LEU A 286 23.07 -12.44 20.64
C LEU A 286 21.93 -12.98 21.52
N GLY A 287 21.95 -14.29 21.81
CA GLY A 287 20.89 -14.99 22.53
C GLY A 287 19.84 -15.61 21.61
N ARG A 288 18.97 -16.45 22.19
CA ARG A 288 17.84 -17.14 21.51
C ARG A 288 18.22 -17.97 20.26
N GLY A 289 19.49 -18.35 20.11
CA GLY A 289 20.00 -19.14 18.97
C GLY A 289 20.58 -18.30 17.83
N LEU A 290 20.62 -16.97 17.98
CA LEU A 290 21.19 -16.05 16.99
C LEU A 290 22.62 -15.64 17.32
N MET A 291 23.37 -15.36 16.25
CA MET A 291 24.72 -14.81 16.31
C MET A 291 24.80 -13.60 15.38
N GLY A 292 25.43 -12.52 15.84
CA GLY A 292 25.57 -11.26 15.11
C GLY A 292 27.00 -10.96 14.73
N ARG A 293 27.19 -10.34 13.57
CA ARG A 293 28.49 -9.88 13.11
C ARG A 293 28.59 -8.36 13.13
N PHE A 294 29.51 -7.86 13.95
CA PHE A 294 29.81 -6.45 14.08
C PHE A 294 30.92 -6.01 13.11
N SER A 295 30.74 -4.88 12.44
CA SER A 295 31.78 -4.30 11.57
C SER A 295 32.86 -3.59 12.38
N LYS A 296 34.04 -3.43 11.79
CA LYS A 296 35.10 -2.58 12.35
C LYS A 296 34.62 -1.13 12.35
N GLY A 297 34.91 -0.40 13.42
CA GLY A 297 34.50 0.98 13.57
C GLY A 297 34.46 1.43 15.02
N VAL A 298 34.05 2.67 15.21
CA VAL A 298 33.78 3.27 16.52
C VAL A 298 32.35 2.94 16.92
N TYR A 299 32.18 2.45 18.15
CA TYR A 299 30.91 2.21 18.81
C TYR A 299 30.77 3.18 19.98
N THR A 300 29.65 3.88 20.06
CA THR A 300 29.38 4.82 21.15
C THR A 300 28.50 4.18 22.22
N LEU A 301 28.55 4.75 23.43
CA LEU A 301 27.78 4.24 24.56
C LEU A 301 26.28 4.40 24.28
N ASN A 302 25.49 3.37 24.57
CA ASN A 302 24.05 3.31 24.31
C ASN A 302 23.65 3.29 22.82
N ASP A 303 24.56 2.97 21.90
CA ASP A 303 24.14 2.54 20.57
C ASP A 303 23.22 1.32 20.70
N GLU A 304 22.09 1.33 20.01
CA GLU A 304 21.01 0.36 20.16
C GLU A 304 20.50 -0.14 18.80
N TRP A 305 20.47 -1.47 18.67
CA TRP A 305 19.82 -2.20 17.59
C TRP A 305 18.71 -3.07 18.14
N ARG A 306 17.64 -3.21 17.36
CA ARG A 306 16.59 -4.19 17.57
C ARG A 306 16.67 -5.27 16.52
N ILE A 307 16.51 -6.52 16.95
CA ILE A 307 16.43 -7.67 16.07
C ILE A 307 15.09 -8.35 16.26
N THR A 308 14.24 -8.26 15.25
CA THR A 308 12.92 -8.89 15.25
C THR A 308 13.00 -10.25 14.58
N MET A 309 12.48 -11.28 15.26
CA MET A 309 12.51 -12.65 14.76
C MET A 309 11.22 -13.41 15.06
N SER A 310 10.97 -14.43 14.23
CA SER A 310 9.89 -15.39 14.43
C SER A 310 10.42 -16.78 14.10
N GLY A 311 10.21 -17.75 14.99
CA GLY A 311 10.48 -19.16 14.74
C GLY A 311 9.29 -19.90 14.09
N LEU A 312 8.16 -19.22 13.87
CA LEU A 312 6.96 -19.84 13.29
C LEU A 312 7.05 -19.90 11.77
N ARG A 313 7.01 -21.13 11.23
CA ARG A 313 6.86 -21.38 9.80
C ARG A 313 5.41 -21.12 9.38
N ARG A 314 5.12 -19.91 8.88
CA ARG A 314 3.87 -19.66 8.16
C ARG A 314 4.00 -20.23 6.75
N GLU A 315 3.54 -21.47 6.56
CA GLU A 315 3.56 -22.12 5.25
C GLU A 315 2.60 -21.40 4.29
N LYS A 316 3.13 -20.89 3.16
CA LYS A 316 2.29 -20.42 2.05
C LYS A 316 1.60 -21.62 1.39
N PRO A 317 0.33 -21.51 0.97
CA PRO A 317 -0.33 -22.57 0.22
C PRO A 317 0.46 -22.85 -1.06
N LYS A 318 1.00 -24.06 -1.19
CA LYS A 318 1.76 -24.48 -2.37
C LYS A 318 0.80 -24.61 -3.57
N ILE A 319 1.08 -23.88 -4.65
CA ILE A 319 0.43 -24.14 -5.94
C ILE A 319 0.96 -25.48 -6.45
N ARG A 320 0.08 -26.49 -6.58
CA ARG A 320 0.45 -27.78 -7.19
C ARG A 320 0.69 -27.55 -8.68
N THR A 321 1.93 -27.43 -9.09
CA THR A 321 2.30 -27.57 -10.51
C THR A 321 2.25 -29.06 -10.86
N MET A 322 1.20 -29.52 -11.53
CA MET A 322 1.21 -30.86 -12.14
C MET A 322 2.20 -30.84 -13.30
N GLN A 323 3.34 -31.49 -13.09
CA GLN A 323 4.29 -31.77 -14.16
C GLN A 323 3.64 -32.83 -15.07
N MET A 324 3.32 -32.48 -16.31
CA MET A 324 2.99 -33.49 -17.33
C MET A 324 4.25 -34.34 -17.54
N VAL A 325 4.21 -35.57 -17.08
CA VAL A 325 5.18 -36.60 -17.48
C VAL A 325 4.75 -37.02 -18.88
N TYR A 326 5.58 -36.69 -19.87
CA TYR A 326 5.47 -37.20 -21.24
C TYR A 326 5.92 -38.67 -21.30
#